data_AF-A0A354F671-F1
#
_entry.id   AF-A0A354F671-F1
#
_cell.length_a   1.000
_cell.length_b   1.000
_cell.length_c   1.000
_cell.angle_alpha   90.00
_cell.angle_beta   90.00
_cell.angle_gamma   90.00
#
_symmetry.space_group_name_H-M   'P 1'
#
loop_
_entity.id
_entity.type
_entity.pdbx_description
1 polymer ?
#
loop_
_entity_poly.entity_id
_entity_poly.type
_entity_poly.pdbx_seq_one_letter_code
_entity_poly.pdbx_strand_id
1 'polypeptide(L)'
;MVAAFARLAMTVIQDINLLNNFTALQLLSGADYLKVFEPDQLHALVLLFLNAHEFGAYVWEAFFGLLCIVLGYLLFKSGYFPRLLGVLMVFASLGYLTDSFGNIIFPNYKEIFVWVVAVTAVIGELPFLFWLLLRGVNIQEWNNRAAASTAKM
;
A
#
# COMPACT_ATOMS: atom_id res chain seq x y z
N MET A 1 -17.31 3.75 2.52
CA MET A 1 -17.37 2.28 2.70
C MET A 1 -16.27 1.58 1.90
N VAL A 2 -16.16 1.80 0.58
CA VAL A 2 -15.09 1.16 -0.26
C VAL A 2 -13.68 1.36 0.30
N ALA A 3 -13.30 2.59 0.65
CA ALA A 3 -11.98 2.86 1.24
C ALA A 3 -11.75 2.13 2.58
N ALA A 4 -12.79 1.95 3.40
CA ALA A 4 -12.67 1.23 4.67
C ALA A 4 -12.46 -0.28 4.45
N PHE A 5 -13.20 -0.87 3.51
CA PHE A 5 -13.01 -2.29 3.14
C PHE A 5 -11.64 -2.54 2.52
N ALA A 6 -11.18 -1.67 1.62
CA ALA A 6 -9.85 -1.77 1.04
C ALA A 6 -8.77 -1.63 2.13
N ARG A 7 -8.94 -0.72 3.09
CA ARG A 7 -8.06 -0.58 4.26
C ARG A 7 -7.98 -1.87 5.07
N LEU A 8 -9.12 -2.47 5.39
CA LEU A 8 -9.19 -3.73 6.13
C LEU A 8 -8.51 -4.87 5.37
N ALA A 9 -8.82 -5.02 4.08
CA ALA A 9 -8.23 -6.05 3.23
C ALA A 9 -6.70 -5.94 3.22
N MET A 10 -6.17 -4.74 3.05
CA MET A 10 -4.73 -4.49 3.10
C MET A 10 -4.10 -4.87 4.44
N THR A 11 -4.69 -4.48 5.56
CA THR A 11 -4.13 -4.84 6.88
C THR A 11 -4.08 -6.35 7.03
N VAL A 12 -5.16 -7.06 6.69
CA VAL A 12 -5.20 -8.53 6.76
C VAL A 12 -4.15 -9.18 5.86
N ILE A 13 -4.00 -8.70 4.62
CA ILE A 13 -2.99 -9.22 3.68
C ILE A 13 -1.59 -9.02 4.24
N GLN A 14 -1.28 -7.82 4.74
CA GLN A 14 0.05 -7.51 5.26
C GLN A 14 0.37 -8.30 6.54
N ASP A 15 -0.62 -8.46 7.43
CA ASP A 15 -0.47 -9.25 8.66
C ASP A 15 -0.17 -10.72 8.35
N ILE A 16 -0.91 -11.30 7.40
CA ILE A 16 -0.64 -12.67 6.93
C ILE A 16 0.74 -12.72 6.26
N ASN A 17 1.10 -11.73 5.46
CA ASN A 17 2.36 -11.68 4.76
C ASN A 17 3.58 -11.55 5.70
N LEU A 18 3.37 -11.00 6.91
CA LEU A 18 4.40 -10.93 7.94
C LEU A 18 4.79 -12.33 8.48
N LEU A 19 3.87 -13.30 8.42
CA LEU A 19 4.15 -14.68 8.81
C LEU A 19 5.28 -15.30 7.96
N ASN A 20 5.44 -14.87 6.71
CA ASN A 20 6.56 -15.32 5.86
C ASN A 20 7.92 -14.92 6.47
N ASN A 21 8.06 -13.66 6.88
CA ASN A 21 9.27 -13.17 7.54
C ASN A 21 9.49 -13.83 8.90
N PHE A 22 8.42 -14.04 9.68
CA PHE A 22 8.53 -14.75 10.95
C PHE A 22 8.99 -16.20 10.76
N THR A 23 8.48 -16.88 9.73
CA THR A 23 8.88 -18.24 9.39
C THR A 23 10.34 -18.30 8.96
N ALA A 24 10.81 -17.35 8.14
CA ALA A 24 12.22 -17.23 7.79
C ALA A 24 13.12 -17.07 9.03
N LEU A 25 12.71 -16.25 10.01
CA LEU A 25 13.41 -16.10 11.29
C LEU A 25 13.39 -17.40 12.12
N GLN A 26 12.25 -18.09 12.16
CA GLN A 26 12.11 -19.35 12.89
C GLN A 26 13.02 -20.44 12.30
N LEU A 27 13.17 -20.51 10.98
CA LEU A 27 14.08 -21.44 10.30
C LEU A 27 15.56 -21.17 10.62
N LEU A 28 15.90 -19.94 10.98
CA LEU A 28 17.25 -19.55 11.40
C LEU A 28 17.47 -19.61 12.93
N SER A 29 16.47 -20.08 13.70
CA SER A 29 16.51 -20.08 15.17
C SER A 29 17.53 -21.05 15.78
N GLY A 30 18.01 -22.03 15.01
CA GLY A 30 18.89 -23.09 15.50
C GLY A 30 18.20 -24.13 16.41
N ALA A 31 16.86 -24.18 16.40
CA ALA A 31 16.09 -25.12 17.19
C ALA A 31 16.43 -26.59 16.86
N ASP A 32 16.38 -27.47 17.87
CA ASP A 32 16.83 -28.87 17.72
C ASP A 32 16.08 -29.65 16.64
N TYR A 33 14.79 -29.39 16.45
CA TYR A 33 13.98 -30.06 15.42
C TYR A 33 14.40 -29.68 13.99
N LEU A 34 15.12 -28.57 13.81
CA LEU A 34 15.62 -28.13 12.50
C LEU A 34 16.91 -28.84 12.09
N LYS A 35 17.59 -29.53 13.02
CA LYS A 35 18.84 -30.28 12.75
C LYS A 35 18.65 -31.48 11.81
N VAL A 36 17.40 -31.86 11.52
CA VAL A 36 17.05 -32.87 10.50
C VAL A 36 17.33 -32.35 9.08
N PHE A 37 17.35 -31.03 8.88
CA PHE A 37 17.67 -30.42 7.61
C PHE A 37 19.17 -30.11 7.51
N GLU A 38 19.72 -30.28 6.31
CA GLU A 38 21.06 -29.79 5.99
C GLU A 38 21.07 -28.25 5.96
N PRO A 39 22.21 -27.59 6.25
CA PRO A 39 22.29 -26.13 6.26
C PRO A 39 21.82 -25.47 4.96
N ASP A 40 22.18 -26.04 3.81
CA ASP A 40 21.78 -25.52 2.50
C ASP A 40 20.26 -25.65 2.26
N GLN A 41 19.61 -26.67 2.82
CA GLN A 41 18.16 -26.83 2.75
C GLN A 41 17.45 -25.74 3.58
N LEU A 42 17.96 -25.44 4.77
CA LEU A 42 17.43 -24.34 5.60
C LEU A 42 17.58 -22.99 4.89
N HIS A 43 18.73 -22.71 4.29
CA HIS A 43 18.94 -21.47 3.53
C HIS A 43 17.98 -21.35 2.33
N ALA A 44 17.74 -22.46 1.61
CA ALA A 44 16.78 -22.47 0.51
C ALA A 44 15.35 -22.20 0.98
N LEU A 45 14.93 -22.78 2.11
CA LEU A 45 13.62 -22.50 2.71
C LEU A 45 13.51 -21.04 3.18
N VAL A 46 14.55 -20.50 3.80
CA VAL A 46 14.59 -19.08 4.20
C VAL A 46 14.38 -18.19 2.98
N LEU A 47 15.12 -18.43 1.90
CA LEU A 47 14.99 -17.66 0.66
C LEU A 47 13.59 -17.81 0.04
N LEU A 48 13.00 -19.00 0.09
CA LEU A 48 11.62 -19.24 -0.36
C LEU A 48 10.62 -18.36 0.40
N PHE A 49 10.70 -18.30 1.72
CA PHE A 49 9.80 -17.46 2.52
C PHE A 49 10.03 -15.97 2.32
N LEU A 50 11.28 -15.52 2.15
CA LEU A 50 11.58 -14.13 1.80
C LEU A 50 11.01 -13.75 0.42
N ASN A 51 11.13 -14.64 -0.56
CA ASN A 51 10.52 -14.42 -1.89
C ASN A 51 8.99 -14.46 -1.82
N ALA A 52 8.41 -15.37 -1.02
CA ALA A 52 6.96 -15.43 -0.79
C ALA A 52 6.43 -14.14 -0.14
N HIS A 53 7.21 -13.53 0.77
CA HIS A 53 6.90 -12.24 1.35
C HIS A 53 6.77 -11.15 0.29
N GLU A 54 7.68 -11.13 -0.67
CA GLU A 54 7.66 -10.18 -1.78
C GLU A 54 6.40 -10.33 -2.66
N PHE A 55 6.02 -11.56 -3.01
CA PHE A 55 4.76 -11.77 -3.74
C PHE A 55 3.53 -11.32 -2.94
N GLY A 56 3.51 -11.53 -1.63
CA GLY A 56 2.44 -11.02 -0.77
C GLY A 56 2.39 -9.48 -0.74
N ALA A 57 3.55 -8.82 -0.84
CA ALA A 57 3.63 -7.36 -0.92
C ALA A 57 3.02 -6.84 -2.22
N TYR A 58 3.27 -7.49 -3.37
CA TYR A 58 2.62 -7.11 -4.63
C TYR A 58 1.09 -7.24 -4.55
N VAL A 59 0.57 -8.29 -3.93
CA VAL A 59 -0.88 -8.41 -3.73
C VAL A 59 -1.40 -7.28 -2.85
N TRP A 60 -0.71 -6.95 -1.76
CA TRP A 60 -1.06 -5.82 -0.89
C TRP A 60 -1.08 -4.49 -1.65
N GLU A 61 -0.07 -4.23 -2.48
CA GLU A 61 0.05 -3.01 -3.29
C GLU A 61 -1.12 -2.83 -4.26
N ALA A 62 -1.68 -3.92 -4.82
CA ALA A 62 -2.86 -3.82 -5.68
C ALA A 62 -4.05 -3.20 -4.93
N PHE A 63 -4.30 -3.65 -3.70
CA PHE A 63 -5.36 -3.09 -2.86
C PHE A 63 -5.02 -1.68 -2.37
N PHE A 64 -3.74 -1.37 -2.16
CA PHE A 64 -3.29 -0.03 -1.84
C PHE A 64 -3.51 0.95 -2.98
N GLY A 65 -3.16 0.58 -4.22
CA GLY A 65 -3.48 1.35 -5.41
C GLY A 65 -4.98 1.62 -5.52
N LEU A 66 -5.82 0.60 -5.35
CA LEU A 66 -7.29 0.77 -5.36
C LEU A 66 -7.78 1.74 -4.26
N LEU A 67 -7.24 1.64 -3.05
CA LEU A 67 -7.54 2.60 -1.99
C LEU A 67 -7.12 4.02 -2.37
N CYS A 68 -5.92 4.20 -2.92
CA CYS A 68 -5.41 5.50 -3.35
C CYS A 68 -6.28 6.12 -4.46
N ILE A 69 -6.82 5.33 -5.39
CA ILE A 69 -7.81 5.81 -6.38
C ILE A 69 -9.04 6.38 -5.67
N VAL A 70 -9.63 5.60 -4.75
CA VAL A 70 -10.84 6.00 -4.03
C VAL A 70 -10.57 7.24 -3.16
N LEU A 71 -9.42 7.27 -2.49
CA LEU A 71 -8.99 8.40 -1.67
C LEU A 71 -8.78 9.65 -2.54
N GLY A 72 -8.10 9.54 -3.67
CA GLY A 72 -7.88 10.63 -4.61
C GLY A 72 -9.20 11.21 -5.14
N TYR A 73 -10.15 10.34 -5.50
CA TYR A 73 -11.50 10.75 -5.88
C TYR A 73 -12.22 11.50 -4.74
N LEU A 74 -12.14 11.01 -3.50
CA LEU A 74 -12.74 11.65 -2.34
C LEU A 74 -12.10 13.02 -2.05
N LEU A 75 -10.77 13.14 -2.15
CA LEU A 75 -10.07 14.42 -2.01
C LEU A 75 -10.52 15.42 -3.07
N PHE A 76 -10.67 14.98 -4.33
CA PHE A 76 -11.14 15.82 -5.42
C PHE A 76 -12.59 16.31 -5.22
N LYS A 77 -13.48 15.42 -4.76
CA LYS A 77 -14.92 15.69 -4.63
C LYS A 77 -15.31 16.38 -3.33
N SER A 78 -14.60 16.09 -2.23
CA SER A 78 -14.94 16.58 -0.88
C SER A 78 -14.92 18.09 -0.79
N GLY A 79 -14.00 18.73 -1.52
CA GLY A 79 -13.81 20.18 -1.49
C GLY A 79 -13.14 20.68 -0.20
N TYR A 80 -12.75 19.80 0.73
CA TYR A 80 -12.02 20.18 1.95
C TYR A 80 -10.49 20.27 1.75
N PHE A 81 -10.04 19.77 0.60
CA PHE A 81 -8.65 19.70 0.18
C PHE A 81 -8.50 20.31 -1.22
N PRO A 82 -7.30 20.79 -1.59
CA PRO A 82 -7.00 21.16 -2.95
C PRO A 82 -7.24 19.98 -3.89
N ARG A 83 -8.01 20.21 -4.96
CA ARG A 83 -8.31 19.19 -5.99
C ARG A 83 -7.05 18.58 -6.59
N LEU A 84 -5.97 19.36 -6.66
CA LEU A 84 -4.68 18.90 -7.17
C LEU A 84 -4.15 17.69 -6.37
N LEU A 85 -4.31 17.66 -5.04
CA LEU A 85 -3.88 16.52 -4.22
C LEU A 85 -4.64 15.24 -4.58
N GLY A 86 -5.92 15.38 -4.92
CA GLY A 86 -6.73 14.24 -5.39
C GLY A 86 -6.20 13.66 -6.70
N VAL A 87 -5.82 14.51 -7.66
CA VAL A 87 -5.26 14.09 -8.94
C VAL A 87 -3.88 13.44 -8.75
N LEU A 88 -3.02 14.04 -7.94
CA LEU A 88 -1.70 13.49 -7.62
C LEU A 88 -1.81 12.13 -6.91
N MET A 89 -2.79 11.94 -6.03
CA MET A 89 -3.05 10.66 -5.37
C MET A 89 -3.48 9.57 -6.36
N VAL A 90 -4.34 9.91 -7.33
CA VAL A 90 -4.68 8.97 -8.43
C VAL A 90 -3.44 8.66 -9.27
N PHE A 91 -2.56 9.63 -9.51
CA PHE A 91 -1.31 9.37 -10.23
C PHE A 91 -0.40 8.38 -9.48
N ALA A 92 -0.21 8.54 -8.17
CA ALA A 92 0.52 7.56 -7.35
C ALA A 92 -0.11 6.16 -7.43
N SER A 93 -1.44 6.07 -7.41
CA SER A 93 -2.12 4.77 -7.47
C SER A 93 -1.79 3.97 -8.73
N LEU A 94 -1.58 4.65 -9.87
CA LEU A 94 -1.17 3.97 -11.11
C LEU A 94 0.23 3.38 -10.99
N GLY A 95 1.12 4.03 -10.23
CA GLY A 95 2.43 3.49 -9.87
C GLY A 95 2.33 2.17 -9.14
N TYR A 96 1.57 2.13 -8.04
CA TYR A 96 1.38 0.91 -7.25
C TYR A 96 0.74 -0.22 -8.05
N LEU A 97 -0.27 0.08 -8.88
CA LEU A 97 -0.87 -0.94 -9.73
C LEU A 97 0.11 -1.45 -10.79
N THR A 98 0.94 -0.56 -11.35
CA THR A 98 1.96 -0.94 -12.33
C THR A 98 3.04 -1.81 -11.70
N ASP A 99 3.48 -1.50 -10.48
CA ASP A 99 4.49 -2.31 -9.79
C ASP A 99 3.95 -3.67 -9.37
N SER A 100 2.76 -3.69 -8.77
CA SER A 100 2.07 -4.91 -8.37
C SER A 100 1.88 -5.88 -9.54
N PHE A 101 1.12 -5.46 -10.57
CA PHE A 101 0.84 -6.34 -11.71
C PHE A 101 2.07 -6.54 -12.60
N GLY A 102 2.95 -5.54 -12.69
CA GLY A 102 4.18 -5.60 -13.46
C GLY A 102 5.12 -6.69 -12.96
N ASN A 103 5.37 -6.75 -11.65
CA ASN A 103 6.24 -7.78 -11.07
C ASN A 103 5.63 -9.19 -11.14
N ILE A 104 4.30 -9.31 -11.04
CA ILE A 104 3.61 -10.61 -11.17
C ILE A 104 3.68 -11.14 -12.61
N ILE A 105 3.48 -10.28 -13.62
CA ILE A 105 3.38 -10.69 -15.03
C ILE A 105 4.76 -10.70 -15.70
N PHE A 106 5.61 -9.73 -15.39
CA PHE A 106 6.90 -9.50 -16.03
C PHE A 106 8.04 -9.32 -15.00
N PRO A 107 8.40 -10.37 -14.26
CA PRO A 107 9.40 -10.28 -13.18
C PRO A 107 10.79 -9.81 -13.64
N ASN A 108 11.12 -9.94 -14.93
CA ASN A 108 12.39 -9.49 -15.51
C ASN A 108 12.59 -7.96 -15.49
N TYR A 109 11.52 -7.17 -15.28
CA TYR A 109 11.59 -5.70 -15.27
C TYR A 109 11.41 -5.10 -13.86
N LYS A 110 11.58 -5.90 -12.81
CA LYS A 110 11.41 -5.49 -11.41
C LYS A 110 12.06 -4.16 -11.05
N GLU A 111 13.33 -3.96 -11.44
CA GLU A 111 14.05 -2.71 -11.19
C GLU A 111 13.33 -1.49 -11.79
N ILE A 112 12.78 -1.62 -13.00
CA ILE A 112 12.05 -0.53 -13.66
C ILE A 112 10.77 -0.21 -12.89
N PHE A 113 10.03 -1.24 -12.50
CA PHE A 113 8.77 -1.07 -11.77
C PHE A 113 8.97 -0.41 -10.40
N VAL A 114 10.02 -0.81 -9.67
CA VAL A 114 10.43 -0.19 -8.40
C VAL A 114 10.66 1.32 -8.57
N TRP A 115 11.36 1.73 -9.63
CA TRP A 115 11.55 3.15 -9.91
C TRP A 115 10.26 3.88 -10.30
N VAL A 116 9.38 3.22 -11.06
CA VAL A 116 8.07 3.78 -11.44
C VAL A 116 7.22 4.03 -10.21
N VAL A 117 7.05 3.05 -9.32
CA VAL A 117 6.27 3.23 -8.09
C VAL A 117 6.91 4.25 -7.16
N ALA A 118 8.24 4.23 -6.98
CA ALA A 118 8.93 5.19 -6.13
C ALA A 118 8.68 6.64 -6.57
N VAL A 119 8.86 6.95 -7.86
CA VAL A 119 8.68 8.30 -8.40
C VAL A 119 7.21 8.73 -8.31
N THR A 120 6.29 7.87 -8.73
CA THR A 120 4.86 8.19 -8.74
C THR A 120 4.30 8.33 -7.33
N ALA A 121 4.70 7.49 -6.37
CA ALA A 121 4.35 7.59 -4.96
C ALA A 121 4.89 8.87 -4.33
N VAL A 122 6.15 9.24 -4.60
CA VAL A 122 6.73 10.51 -4.13
C VAL A 122 5.91 11.71 -4.64
N ILE A 123 5.51 11.70 -5.90
CA ILE A 123 4.72 12.79 -6.50
C ILE A 123 3.29 12.84 -5.94
N GLY A 124 2.67 11.70 -5.66
CA GLY A 124 1.30 11.64 -5.16
C GLY A 124 1.16 11.83 -3.65
N GLU A 125 1.99 11.15 -2.88
CA GLU A 125 1.85 11.04 -1.44
C GLU A 125 2.60 12.12 -0.67
N LEU A 126 3.81 12.53 -1.09
CA LEU A 126 4.53 13.57 -0.34
C LEU A 126 3.75 14.89 -0.31
N PRO A 127 3.17 15.40 -1.41
CA PRO A 127 2.39 16.63 -1.34
C PRO A 127 1.17 16.47 -0.43
N PHE A 128 0.54 15.30 -0.41
CA PHE A 128 -0.58 15.00 0.46
C PHE A 128 -0.16 14.96 1.95
N LEU A 129 0.96 14.30 2.25
CA LEU A 129 1.56 14.24 3.58
C LEU A 129 1.91 15.64 4.09
N PHE A 130 2.66 16.43 3.31
CA PHE A 130 3.04 17.79 3.68
C PHE A 130 1.82 18.69 3.87
N TRP A 131 0.78 18.53 3.05
CA TRP A 131 -0.47 19.26 3.24
C TRP A 131 -1.13 18.93 4.59
N LEU A 132 -1.25 17.65 4.91
CA LEU A 132 -1.82 17.20 6.18
C LEU A 132 -1.02 17.69 7.38
N LEU A 133 0.32 17.68 7.29
CA LEU A 133 1.20 18.14 8.36
C LEU A 133 1.10 19.66 8.60
N LEU A 134 0.96 20.46 7.54
CA LEU A 134 1.04 21.92 7.64
C LEU A 134 -0.33 22.61 7.79
N ARG A 135 -1.36 22.13 7.07
CA ARG A 135 -2.68 22.78 7.01
C ARG A 135 -3.80 21.91 7.57
N GLY A 136 -3.72 20.59 7.41
CA GLY A 136 -4.82 19.70 7.75
C GLY A 136 -6.08 19.96 6.91
N VAL A 137 -7.25 19.71 7.51
CA VAL A 137 -8.57 19.80 6.86
C VAL A 137 -9.13 21.22 6.96
N ASN A 138 -9.73 21.75 5.89
CA ASN A 138 -10.47 23.01 5.97
C ASN A 138 -11.79 22.83 6.76
N ILE A 139 -11.76 23.15 8.05
CA ILE A 139 -12.89 23.00 8.99
C ILE A 139 -14.06 23.91 8.60
N GLN A 140 -13.80 25.09 8.03
CA GLN A 140 -14.86 26.02 7.64
C GLN A 140 -15.70 25.46 6.49
N GLU A 141 -15.05 24.93 5.45
CA GLU A 141 -15.76 24.26 4.35
C GLU A 141 -16.46 22.97 4.81
N TRP A 142 -15.86 22.25 5.76
CA TRP A 142 -16.49 21.10 6.42
C TRP A 142 -17.82 21.48 7.08
N ASN A 143 -17.80 22.48 7.96
CA ASN A 143 -18.99 22.93 8.69
C ASN A 143 -20.08 23.46 7.76
N ASN A 144 -19.71 24.23 6.74
CA ASN A 144 -20.66 24.76 5.76
C ASN A 144 -21.37 23.64 4.98
N ARG A 145 -20.63 22.60 4.58
CA ARG A 145 -21.22 21.44 3.88
C ARG A 145 -22.04 20.55 4.80
N ALA A 146 -21.61 20.36 6.04
CA ALA A 146 -22.37 19.62 7.04
C ALA A 146 -23.73 20.30 7.30
N ALA A 147 -23.74 21.62 7.52
CA ALA A 147 -24.96 22.39 7.69
C ALA A 147 -25.89 22.34 6.46
N ALA A 148 -25.32 22.41 5.25
CA ALA A 148 -26.09 22.32 4.01
C ALA A 148 -26.70 20.93 3.76
N SER A 149 -26.08 19.85 4.27
CA SER A 149 -26.67 18.50 4.19
C SER A 149 -27.84 18.31 5.15
N THR A 150 -27.77 18.87 6.36
CA THR A 150 -28.86 18.79 7.35
C THR A 150 -30.05 19.64 6.93
N ALA A 151 -29.83 20.76 6.25
CA ALA A 151 -30.90 21.62 5.72
C ALA A 151 -31.65 21.02 4.50
N LYS A 152 -31.16 19.90 3.94
CA LYS A 152 -31.80 19.19 2.82
C LYS A 152 -32.53 17.91 3.24
N MET A 153 -32.45 17.51 4.51
CA MET A 153 -33.27 16.44 5.12
C MET A 153 -34.55 17.04 5.70
#